data_AF-A0A8H6F0V2-F1
#
_entry.id   AF-A0A8H6F0V2-F1
#
_cell.length_a   1.000
_cell.length_b   1.000
_cell.length_c   1.000
_cell.angle_alpha   90.00
_cell.angle_beta   90.00
_cell.angle_gamma   90.00
#
_symmetry.space_group_name_H-M   'P 1'
#
loop_
_entity.id
_entity.type
_entity.pdbx_description
1 polymer ?
#
loop_
_entity_poly.entity_id
_entity_poly.type
_entity_poly.pdbx_seq_one_letter_code
_entity_poly.pdbx_strand_id
1 'polypeptide(L)'
;MMSKSRRTEKPLFQKVKDGFYDTQYEDREKADLRGIIKTGKDGSFAIKASKPVPYPIPSDGPVGKLLKRINRHPYRPAHIHFIIEKPGYDKLITALYEKGDPYETSDAVFGVKSKLLYTLGKVGMEKSKQYNMSPDDWYLNWDFKIITDKESRELVYEKNKKAIGLNSNLVLNKNGLPEMAPLD
;
A
#
# COMPACT_ATOMS: atom_id res chain seq x y z
N MET A 1 35.45 -5.78 11.50
CA MET A 1 35.75 -4.95 10.30
C MET A 1 34.61 -3.98 10.07
N MET A 2 34.91 -2.68 10.16
CA MET A 2 33.94 -1.59 9.95
C MET A 2 33.53 -1.51 8.47
N SER A 3 32.22 -1.56 8.18
CA SER A 3 31.68 -1.10 6.90
C SER A 3 30.88 0.17 7.14
N LYS A 4 31.49 1.30 6.76
CA LYS A 4 30.78 2.57 6.55
C LYS A 4 29.93 2.38 5.29
N SER A 5 28.61 2.26 5.45
CA SER A 5 27.66 2.50 4.35
C SER A 5 26.92 3.80 4.62
N ARG A 6 27.56 4.92 4.26
CA ARG A 6 26.84 6.17 3.96
C ARG A 6 26.25 6.03 2.56
N ARG A 7 24.92 5.93 2.48
CA ARG A 7 24.13 6.59 1.44
C ARG A 7 22.92 7.20 2.11
N THR A 8 23.09 8.45 2.50
CA THR A 8 22.03 9.42 2.73
C THR A 8 21.56 9.91 1.37
N GLU A 9 20.43 9.41 0.89
CA GLU A 9 19.57 10.19 0.00
C GLU A 9 18.38 10.55 0.87
N LYS A 10 18.31 11.80 1.34
CA LYS A 10 17.12 12.30 2.04
C LYS A 10 15.98 12.21 1.04
N PRO A 11 14.97 11.34 1.23
CA PRO A 11 13.83 11.39 0.34
C PRO A 11 12.98 12.57 0.82
N LEU A 12 13.17 13.72 0.16
CA LEU A 12 12.38 14.93 0.41
C LEU A 12 11.09 14.79 -0.41
N PHE A 13 10.03 14.28 0.22
CA PHE A 13 8.72 14.12 -0.40
C PHE A 13 7.90 15.41 -0.23
N GLN A 14 8.06 16.40 -1.11
CA GLN A 14 7.38 17.70 -1.00
C GLN A 14 6.25 17.90 -2.04
N LYS A 15 5.03 17.93 -1.51
CA LYS A 15 3.77 18.55 -1.99
C LYS A 15 3.04 17.92 -3.19
N VAL A 16 2.09 17.02 -2.91
CA VAL A 16 0.90 16.85 -3.77
C VAL A 16 0.03 18.09 -3.57
N LYS A 17 -0.07 18.99 -4.55
CA LYS A 17 -1.06 20.08 -4.49
C LYS A 17 -2.40 19.66 -5.10
N ASP A 18 -2.40 18.71 -6.03
CA ASP A 18 -3.53 18.50 -6.95
C ASP A 18 -4.04 17.05 -7.07
N GLY A 19 -3.55 16.13 -6.24
CA GLY A 19 -4.00 14.72 -6.20
C GLY A 19 -3.44 13.81 -7.31
N PHE A 20 -2.51 14.29 -8.14
CA PHE A 20 -1.92 13.50 -9.23
C PHE A 20 -0.66 12.75 -8.79
N TYR A 21 -0.41 11.59 -9.41
CA TYR A 21 0.90 10.95 -9.37
C TYR A 21 1.87 11.67 -10.31
N ASP A 22 3.16 11.61 -9.99
CA ASP A 22 4.25 12.14 -10.82
C ASP A 22 4.18 11.67 -12.29
N THR A 23 3.78 10.42 -12.52
CA THR A 23 3.62 9.82 -13.86
C THR A 23 2.48 10.39 -14.68
N GLN A 24 1.62 11.22 -14.10
CA GLN A 24 0.50 11.87 -14.80
C GLN A 24 0.84 13.28 -15.29
N TYR A 25 2.02 13.81 -14.93
CA TYR A 25 2.49 15.08 -15.47
C TYR A 25 3.20 14.85 -16.81
N GLU A 26 2.81 15.62 -17.84
CA GLU A 26 3.41 15.55 -19.18
C GLU A 26 4.91 15.91 -19.14
N ASP A 27 5.30 16.86 -18.29
CA ASP A 27 6.66 17.38 -18.17
C ASP A 27 7.49 16.74 -17.04
N ARG A 28 7.31 15.43 -16.79
CA ARG A 28 7.99 14.75 -15.68
C ARG A 28 9.50 14.58 -15.93
N GLU A 29 10.32 15.27 -15.14
CA GLU A 29 11.79 15.09 -15.18
C GLU A 29 12.33 14.04 -14.21
N LYS A 30 11.69 13.85 -13.05
CA LYS A 30 12.16 12.93 -12.00
C LYS A 30 11.01 12.26 -11.24
N ALA A 31 11.35 11.22 -10.50
CA ALA A 31 10.40 10.64 -9.55
C ALA A 31 10.07 11.65 -8.47
N ASP A 32 8.78 11.92 -8.28
CA ASP A 32 8.28 12.73 -7.17
C ASP A 32 7.41 11.87 -6.27
N LEU A 33 7.53 12.13 -4.97
CA LEU A 33 6.85 11.42 -3.89
C LEU A 33 7.01 9.89 -3.89
N ARG A 34 8.14 9.40 -4.41
CA ARG A 34 8.52 7.97 -4.44
C ARG A 34 9.91 7.79 -3.85
N GLY A 35 10.12 6.68 -3.16
CA GLY A 35 11.43 6.37 -2.60
C GLY A 35 11.56 4.91 -2.22
N ILE A 36 12.80 4.44 -2.18
CA ILE A 36 13.17 3.12 -1.66
C ILE A 36 13.92 3.35 -0.35
N ILE A 37 13.44 2.73 0.73
CA ILE A 37 14.02 2.87 2.06
C ILE A 37 14.46 1.50 2.55
N LYS A 38 15.69 1.41 3.05
CA LYS A 38 16.17 0.22 3.75
C LYS A 38 15.91 0.39 5.23
N THR A 39 15.39 -0.66 5.87
CA THR A 39 15.16 -0.67 7.30
C THR A 39 16.47 -0.66 8.09
N GLY A 40 16.41 -0.17 9.32
CA GLY A 40 17.47 -0.29 10.32
C GLY A 40 17.71 -1.74 10.74
N LYS A 41 18.74 -1.95 11.57
CA LYS A 41 19.07 -3.30 12.09
C LYS A 41 17.95 -3.91 12.93
N ASP A 42 17.13 -3.06 13.54
CA ASP A 42 15.96 -3.40 14.33
C ASP A 42 14.68 -3.54 13.48
N GLY A 43 14.78 -3.35 12.15
CA GLY A 43 13.64 -3.39 11.23
C GLY A 43 12.88 -2.07 11.11
N SER A 44 13.26 -1.03 11.84
CA SER A 44 12.57 0.27 11.80
C SER A 44 12.85 1.06 10.52
N PHE A 45 11.93 1.93 10.13
CA PHE A 45 12.14 2.93 9.09
C PHE A 45 11.29 4.18 9.37
N ALA A 46 11.68 5.31 8.79
CA ALA A 46 10.94 6.57 8.89
C ALA A 46 10.86 7.25 7.53
N ILE A 47 9.69 7.84 7.24
CA ILE A 47 9.43 8.57 6.00
C ILE A 47 8.91 9.95 6.38
N LYS A 48 9.55 11.02 5.89
CA LYS A 48 9.04 12.38 6.00
C LYS A 48 8.34 12.75 4.70
N ALA A 49 7.02 12.85 4.73
CA ALA A 49 6.22 13.13 3.54
C ALA A 49 5.09 14.13 3.78
N SER A 50 4.54 14.63 2.68
CA SER A 50 3.32 15.42 2.69
C SER A 50 2.12 14.52 2.95
N LYS A 51 1.13 15.04 3.69
CA LYS A 51 -0.13 14.32 3.94
C LYS A 51 -0.82 14.05 2.58
N PRO A 52 -1.23 12.79 2.29
CA PRO A 52 -1.97 12.50 1.07
C PRO A 52 -3.34 13.17 1.08
N VAL A 53 -3.90 13.35 -0.11
CA VAL A 53 -5.26 13.86 -0.32
C VAL A 53 -6.04 12.88 -1.21
N PRO A 54 -7.38 12.85 -1.13
CA PRO A 54 -8.18 12.06 -2.05
C PRO A 54 -7.96 12.50 -3.50
N TYR A 55 -8.09 11.58 -4.44
CA TYR A 55 -7.93 11.88 -5.86
C TYR A 55 -8.82 11.02 -6.76
N PRO A 56 -9.24 11.52 -7.93
CA PRO A 56 -9.97 10.74 -8.91
C PRO A 56 -9.04 9.85 -9.75
N ILE A 57 -9.47 8.63 -10.07
CA ILE A 57 -8.85 7.88 -11.17
C ILE A 57 -9.16 8.57 -12.51
N PRO A 58 -8.32 8.38 -13.55
CA PRO A 58 -8.64 8.82 -14.91
C PRO A 58 -10.05 8.33 -15.32
N SER A 59 -10.90 9.26 -15.74
CA SER A 59 -12.34 9.02 -15.97
C SER A 59 -12.85 9.54 -17.32
N ASP A 60 -11.93 9.90 -18.20
CA ASP A 60 -12.14 10.26 -19.61
C ASP A 60 -12.23 9.03 -20.53
N GLY A 61 -11.70 7.88 -20.09
CA GLY A 61 -11.72 6.61 -20.83
C GLY A 61 -12.96 5.70 -20.61
N PRO A 62 -12.91 4.45 -21.13
CA PRO A 62 -14.00 3.47 -20.99
C PRO A 62 -14.43 3.20 -19.55
N VAL A 63 -13.47 3.15 -18.62
CA VAL A 63 -13.74 2.98 -17.18
C VAL A 63 -14.59 4.13 -16.64
N GLY A 64 -14.26 5.37 -16.98
CA GLY A 64 -15.04 6.53 -16.57
C GLY A 64 -16.45 6.55 -17.17
N LYS A 65 -16.60 6.14 -18.44
CA LYS A 65 -17.92 5.96 -19.06
C LYS A 65 -18.76 4.91 -18.34
N LEU A 66 -18.14 3.79 -17.94
CA LEU A 66 -18.80 2.76 -17.13
C LEU A 66 -19.24 3.31 -15.78
N LEU A 67 -18.34 3.97 -15.04
CA LEU A 67 -18.65 4.55 -13.72
C LEU A 67 -19.85 5.51 -13.79
N LYS A 68 -19.91 6.38 -14.81
CA LYS A 68 -21.05 7.27 -15.05
C LYS A 68 -22.36 6.50 -15.26
N ARG A 69 -22.34 5.42 -16.06
CA ARG A 69 -23.54 4.60 -16.33
C ARG A 69 -24.07 3.88 -15.09
N ILE A 70 -23.20 3.52 -14.16
CA ILE A 70 -23.59 2.87 -12.90
C ILE A 70 -23.70 3.86 -11.73
N ASN A 71 -23.74 5.16 -12.01
CA ASN A 71 -23.85 6.24 -11.02
C ASN A 71 -22.79 6.18 -9.90
N ARG A 72 -21.54 5.90 -10.26
CA ARG A 72 -20.38 5.89 -9.33
C ARG A 72 -19.40 7.01 -9.62
N HIS A 73 -18.77 7.53 -8.56
CA HIS A 73 -17.70 8.52 -8.66
C HIS A 73 -16.33 7.85 -8.94
N PRO A 74 -15.35 8.60 -9.49
CA PRO A 74 -14.00 8.08 -9.74
C PRO A 74 -13.03 8.25 -8.57
N TYR A 75 -13.45 8.86 -7.46
CA TYR A 75 -12.57 9.18 -6.33
C TYR A 75 -12.10 7.97 -5.54
N ARG A 76 -10.85 8.06 -5.11
CA ARG A 76 -10.20 7.22 -4.11
C ARG A 76 -9.89 8.07 -2.87
N PRO A 77 -10.02 7.51 -1.66
CA PRO A 77 -9.68 8.20 -0.42
C PRO A 77 -8.18 8.51 -0.34
N ALA A 78 -7.75 9.42 0.54
CA ALA A 78 -6.34 9.68 0.80
C ALA A 78 -5.62 8.40 1.27
N HIS A 79 -4.52 8.04 0.60
CA HIS A 79 -3.77 6.82 0.93
C HIS A 79 -2.29 6.87 0.58
N ILE A 80 -1.54 5.93 1.16
CA ILE A 80 -0.10 5.75 0.96
C ILE A 80 0.16 4.30 0.55
N HIS A 81 0.90 4.11 -0.55
CA HIS A 81 1.26 2.78 -1.05
C HIS A 81 2.58 2.27 -0.46
N PHE A 82 2.64 0.96 -0.23
CA PHE A 82 3.83 0.27 0.24
C PHE A 82 4.06 -1.01 -0.57
N ILE A 83 5.32 -1.23 -0.92
CA ILE A 83 5.84 -2.53 -1.34
C ILE A 83 6.94 -2.87 -0.34
N ILE A 84 6.79 -4.01 0.34
CA ILE A 84 7.72 -4.47 1.37
C ILE A 84 8.28 -5.81 0.94
N GLU A 85 9.61 -5.88 0.87
CA GLU A 85 10.35 -7.01 0.35
C GLU A 85 11.48 -7.40 1.30
N LYS A 86 11.60 -8.71 1.55
CA LYS A 86 12.71 -9.33 2.27
C LYS A 86 12.92 -10.75 1.71
N PRO A 87 14.15 -11.17 1.37
CA PRO A 87 14.39 -12.52 0.89
C PRO A 87 13.87 -13.60 1.86
N GLY A 88 13.15 -14.60 1.33
CA GLY A 88 12.51 -15.67 2.08
C GLY A 88 11.15 -15.31 2.71
N TYR A 89 10.64 -14.10 2.43
CA TYR A 89 9.33 -13.62 2.87
C TYR A 89 8.47 -13.27 1.68
N ASP A 90 7.17 -13.47 1.86
CA ASP A 90 6.16 -13.11 0.88
C ASP A 90 6.11 -11.59 0.71
N LYS A 91 6.10 -11.15 -0.55
CA LYS A 91 6.11 -9.73 -0.90
C LYS A 91 4.78 -9.10 -0.50
N LEU A 92 4.82 -8.12 0.39
CA LEU A 92 3.62 -7.38 0.78
C LEU A 92 3.45 -6.16 -0.13
N ILE A 93 2.40 -6.18 -0.95
CA ILE A 93 1.91 -5.02 -1.70
C ILE A 93 0.64 -4.55 -1.00
N THR A 94 0.65 -3.33 -0.46
CA THR A 94 -0.48 -2.81 0.32
C THR A 94 -0.60 -1.29 0.21
N ALA A 95 -1.68 -0.75 0.76
CA ALA A 95 -1.88 0.68 0.97
C ALA A 95 -2.52 0.92 2.32
N LEU A 96 -2.22 2.07 2.92
CA LEU A 96 -2.86 2.57 4.14
C LEU A 96 -3.79 3.73 3.78
N TYR A 97 -4.98 3.78 4.38
CA TYR A 97 -6.04 4.73 4.05
C TYR A 97 -6.37 5.59 5.27
N GLU A 98 -6.60 6.89 5.07
CA GLU A 98 -6.98 7.78 6.17
C GLU A 98 -8.40 7.45 6.65
N LYS A 99 -8.56 7.26 7.96
CA LYS A 99 -9.87 7.07 8.58
C LYS A 99 -10.65 8.38 8.62
N GLY A 100 -11.92 8.33 8.22
CA GLY A 100 -12.81 9.48 8.12
C GLY A 100 -12.72 10.23 6.79
N ASP A 101 -11.98 9.70 5.81
CA ASP A 101 -11.94 10.28 4.47
C ASP A 101 -13.33 10.25 3.80
N PRO A 102 -13.74 11.31 3.07
CA PRO A 102 -15.04 11.35 2.39
C PRO A 102 -15.32 10.16 1.46
N TYR A 103 -14.28 9.49 0.96
CA TYR A 103 -14.38 8.36 0.05
C TYR A 103 -13.97 7.02 0.69
N GLU A 104 -13.83 6.96 2.01
CA GLU A 104 -13.42 5.74 2.74
C GLU A 104 -14.34 4.55 2.40
N THR A 105 -15.66 4.76 2.42
CA THR A 105 -16.65 3.70 2.22
C THR A 105 -17.07 3.52 0.76
N SER A 106 -16.57 4.36 -0.14
CA SER A 106 -17.01 4.43 -1.53
C SER A 106 -15.87 4.39 -2.56
N ASP A 107 -14.65 4.05 -2.13
CA ASP A 107 -13.45 3.93 -2.99
C ASP A 107 -13.75 3.31 -4.35
N ALA A 108 -13.42 4.04 -5.42
CA ALA A 108 -13.69 3.64 -6.79
C ALA A 108 -13.14 2.24 -7.14
N VAL A 109 -12.03 1.84 -6.52
CA VAL A 109 -11.33 0.57 -6.80
C VAL A 109 -11.49 -0.49 -5.71
N PHE A 110 -12.33 -0.25 -4.70
CA PHE A 110 -12.61 -1.19 -3.61
C PHE A 110 -11.35 -1.65 -2.85
N GLY A 111 -10.36 -0.76 -2.69
CA GLY A 111 -9.09 -1.06 -2.05
C GLY A 111 -9.11 -0.99 -0.52
N VAL A 112 -10.08 -0.26 0.06
CA VAL A 112 -10.16 -0.02 1.50
C VAL A 112 -10.52 -1.29 2.25
N LYS A 113 -9.76 -1.57 3.31
CA LYS A 113 -10.05 -2.62 4.30
C LYS A 113 -9.94 -2.01 5.69
N SER A 114 -10.81 -2.38 6.61
CA SER A 114 -10.83 -1.82 7.98
C SER A 114 -9.49 -1.91 8.71
N LYS A 115 -8.74 -3.00 8.49
CA LYS A 115 -7.40 -3.22 9.05
C LYS A 115 -6.29 -2.36 8.44
N LEU A 116 -6.58 -1.59 7.38
CA LEU A 116 -5.65 -0.71 6.68
C LEU A 116 -5.98 0.78 6.91
N LEU A 117 -6.96 1.07 7.78
CA LEU A 117 -7.31 2.43 8.16
C LEU A 117 -6.35 2.96 9.22
N TYR A 118 -5.79 4.15 8.99
CA TYR A 118 -4.92 4.84 9.94
C TYR A 118 -5.54 6.14 10.43
N THR A 119 -5.07 6.59 11.60
CA THR A 119 -5.29 7.95 12.11
C THR A 119 -3.95 8.65 12.30
N LEU A 120 -3.95 9.97 12.18
CA LEU A 120 -2.75 10.78 12.38
C LEU A 120 -2.74 11.34 13.80
N GLY A 121 -1.63 11.10 14.49
CA GLY A 121 -1.28 11.83 15.71
C GLY A 121 -0.49 13.09 15.40
N LYS A 122 -0.08 13.79 16.46
CA LYS A 122 0.94 14.85 16.38
C LYS A 122 2.33 14.26 16.61
N VAL A 123 3.34 14.84 15.98
CA VAL A 123 4.75 14.43 16.14
C VAL A 123 5.19 14.58 17.60
N GLY A 124 4.83 15.68 18.26
CA GLY A 124 5.22 15.96 19.65
C GLY A 124 6.68 16.41 19.80
N MET A 125 7.06 16.81 21.02
CA MET A 125 8.34 17.49 21.28
C MET A 125 9.60 16.61 21.14
N GLU A 126 9.49 15.32 21.42
CA GLU A 126 10.63 14.40 21.33
C GLU A 126 10.99 14.07 19.88
N LYS A 127 10.00 13.58 19.12
CA LYS A 127 10.18 13.20 17.71
C LYS A 127 10.40 14.40 16.80
N SER A 128 9.90 15.58 17.14
CA SER A 128 10.15 16.81 16.37
C SER A 128 11.64 17.15 16.35
N LYS A 129 12.33 17.01 17.49
CA LYS A 129 13.79 17.16 17.59
C LYS A 129 14.50 16.06 16.80
N GLN A 130 14.06 14.80 16.92
CA GLN A 130 14.66 13.66 16.22
C GLN A 130 14.60 13.79 14.69
N TYR A 131 13.45 14.21 14.15
CA TYR A 131 13.19 14.24 12.71
C TYR A 131 13.29 15.63 12.08
N ASN A 132 13.65 16.66 12.85
CA ASN A 132 13.66 18.05 12.43
C ASN A 132 12.32 18.45 11.77
N MET A 133 11.26 18.33 12.57
CA MET A 133 9.86 18.60 12.20
C MET A 133 9.20 19.52 13.23
N SER A 134 8.05 20.11 12.90
CA SER A 134 7.25 20.81 13.91
C SER A 134 6.61 19.80 14.87
N PRO A 135 6.48 20.09 16.18
CA PRO A 135 5.70 19.27 17.11
C PRO A 135 4.24 19.07 16.66
N ASP A 136 3.70 20.05 15.94
CA ASP A 136 2.32 20.06 15.43
C ASP A 136 2.15 19.40 14.06
N ASP A 137 3.25 18.96 13.43
CA ASP A 137 3.18 18.16 12.21
C ASP A 137 2.46 16.82 12.49
N TRP A 138 1.96 16.21 11.43
CA TRP A 138 1.30 14.92 11.49
C TRP A 138 2.29 13.77 11.66
N TYR A 139 1.89 12.76 12.45
CA TYR A 139 2.66 11.54 12.67
C TYR A 139 1.78 10.30 12.49
N LEU A 140 2.25 9.37 11.66
CA LEU A 140 1.67 8.06 11.49
C LEU A 140 2.61 7.01 12.10
N ASN A 141 2.12 6.27 13.10
CA ASN A 141 2.80 5.08 13.60
C ASN A 141 2.14 3.84 13.01
N TRP A 142 2.90 3.00 12.31
CA TRP A 142 2.35 1.79 11.70
C TRP A 142 3.38 0.67 11.63
N ASP A 143 2.95 -0.55 11.95
CA ASP A 143 3.76 -1.75 11.86
C ASP A 143 3.28 -2.63 10.71
N PHE A 144 4.22 -3.11 9.90
CA PHE A 144 3.95 -4.09 8.87
C PHE A 144 4.39 -5.47 9.33
N LYS A 145 3.45 -6.42 9.29
CA LYS A 145 3.75 -7.84 9.49
C LYS A 145 3.79 -8.53 8.13
N ILE A 146 4.94 -9.09 7.80
CA ILE A 146 5.13 -9.97 6.66
C ILE A 146 5.33 -11.40 7.15
N ILE A 147 4.97 -12.37 6.32
CA ILE A 147 5.11 -13.80 6.61
C ILE A 147 6.14 -14.42 5.65
N THR A 148 6.67 -15.57 6.00
CA THR A 148 7.59 -16.30 5.13
C THR A 148 6.87 -16.78 3.87
N ASP A 149 7.62 -17.02 2.80
CA ASP A 149 7.07 -17.63 1.57
C ASP A 149 6.38 -18.97 1.86
N LYS A 150 6.91 -19.73 2.82
CA LYS A 150 6.35 -21.03 3.24
C LYS A 150 4.99 -20.85 3.92
N GLU A 151 4.90 -19.98 4.94
CA GLU A 151 3.65 -19.70 5.63
C GLU A 151 2.58 -19.17 4.68
N SER A 152 2.97 -18.32 3.70
CA SER A 152 2.03 -17.81 2.69
C SER A 152 1.43 -18.93 1.84
N ARG A 153 2.26 -19.86 1.34
CA ARG A 153 1.81 -21.02 0.55
C ARG A 153 0.88 -21.92 1.35
N GLU A 154 1.19 -22.20 2.61
CA GLU A 154 0.34 -23.00 3.50
C GLU A 154 -1.02 -22.32 3.71
N LEU A 155 -1.06 -21.00 3.94
CA LEU A 155 -2.30 -20.25 4.07
C LEU A 155 -3.14 -20.23 2.79
N VAL A 156 -2.52 -20.11 1.62
CA VAL A 156 -3.21 -20.17 0.33
C VAL A 156 -3.84 -21.54 0.13
N TYR A 157 -3.08 -22.61 0.39
CA TYR A 157 -3.56 -23.98 0.28
C TYR A 157 -4.77 -24.22 1.18
N GLU A 158 -4.69 -23.88 2.47
CA GLU A 158 -5.79 -24.10 3.41
C GLU A 158 -7.04 -23.28 3.07
N LYS A 159 -6.86 -22.03 2.62
CA LYS A 159 -7.99 -21.20 2.16
C LYS A 159 -8.68 -21.79 0.94
N ASN A 160 -7.91 -22.19 -0.07
CA ASN A 160 -8.47 -22.74 -1.30
C ASN A 160 -9.09 -24.12 -1.06
N LYS A 161 -8.49 -24.95 -0.20
CA LYS A 161 -9.05 -26.24 0.21
C LYS A 161 -10.43 -26.06 0.85
N LYS A 162 -10.56 -25.07 1.74
CA LYS A 162 -11.85 -24.73 2.35
C LYS A 162 -12.86 -24.18 1.33
N ALA A 163 -12.40 -23.38 0.38
CA ALA A 163 -13.26 -22.76 -0.64
C ALA A 163 -13.75 -23.75 -1.72
N ILE A 164 -12.97 -24.76 -2.07
CA ILE A 164 -13.32 -25.78 -3.08
C ILE A 164 -14.36 -26.79 -2.55
N GLY A 165 -14.53 -26.92 -1.23
CA GLY A 165 -15.55 -27.80 -0.64
C GLY A 165 -16.94 -27.63 -1.28
N LEU A 166 -17.48 -28.75 -1.82
CA LEU A 166 -18.69 -28.98 -2.65
C LEU A 166 -18.58 -28.82 -4.18
N ASN A 167 -17.44 -28.40 -4.75
CA ASN A 167 -17.26 -28.35 -6.20
C ASN A 167 -16.48 -29.60 -6.67
N SER A 168 -17.20 -30.64 -7.13
CA SER A 168 -16.65 -31.99 -7.37
C SER A 168 -15.56 -32.10 -8.43
N ASN A 169 -15.36 -31.05 -9.25
CA ASN A 169 -14.48 -31.09 -10.41
C ASN A 169 -13.18 -30.31 -10.22
N LEU A 170 -12.88 -29.80 -9.01
CA LEU A 170 -11.67 -29.03 -8.73
C LEU A 170 -10.76 -29.74 -7.72
N VAL A 171 -9.47 -29.80 -8.02
CA VAL A 171 -8.38 -30.25 -7.13
C VAL A 171 -7.38 -29.11 -6.90
N LEU A 172 -6.51 -29.25 -5.90
CA LEU A 172 -5.43 -28.29 -5.66
C LEU A 172 -4.11 -28.79 -6.22
N ASN A 173 -3.42 -27.95 -6.98
CA ASN A 173 -2.07 -28.25 -7.43
C ASN A 173 -1.00 -28.04 -6.34
N LYS A 174 0.25 -28.31 -6.67
CA LYS A 174 1.42 -28.14 -5.76
C LYS A 174 1.61 -26.71 -5.21
N ASN A 175 0.99 -25.71 -5.83
CA ASN A 175 1.02 -24.32 -5.38
C ASN A 175 -0.23 -23.95 -4.57
N GLY A 176 -1.11 -24.91 -4.29
CA GLY A 176 -2.38 -24.71 -3.60
C GLY A 176 -3.41 -23.94 -4.39
N LEU A 177 -3.30 -23.91 -5.73
CA LEU A 177 -4.27 -23.26 -6.61
C LEU A 177 -5.30 -24.27 -7.14
N PRO A 178 -6.59 -23.89 -7.28
CA PRO A 178 -7.60 -24.73 -7.90
C PRO A 178 -7.27 -25.04 -9.36
N GLU A 179 -7.40 -26.30 -9.75
CA GLU A 179 -7.35 -26.78 -11.14
C GLU A 179 -8.41 -27.85 -11.38
N MET A 180 -8.75 -28.12 -12.63
CA MET A 180 -9.71 -29.18 -12.96
C MET A 180 -9.16 -30.54 -12.53
N ALA A 181 -10.00 -31.35 -11.89
CA ALA A 181 -9.70 -32.75 -11.68
C ALA A 181 -9.38 -33.42 -13.03
N PRO A 182 -8.37 -34.30 -13.11
CA PRO A 182 -8.13 -35.09 -14.30
C PRO A 182 -9.41 -35.81 -14.72
N LEU A 183 -9.74 -35.79 -16.01
CA LEU A 183 -10.77 -36.66 -16.57
C LEU A 183 -10.23 -38.10 -16.52
N ASP A 184 -10.96 -38.95 -15.83
CA ASP A 184 -10.78 -40.40 -15.76
C ASP A 184 -10.94 -41.09 -17.12
#